data_AF-A0A1J9Q4L5-F1
#
_entry.id   AF-A0A1J9Q4L5-F1
#
_cell.length_a   1.000
_cell.length_b   1.000
_cell.length_c   1.000
_cell.angle_alpha   90.00
_cell.angle_beta   90.00
_cell.angle_gamma   90.00
#
_symmetry.space_group_name_H-M   'P 1'
#
loop_
_entity.id
_entity.type
_entity.pdbx_description
1 polymer ?
#
loop_
_entity_poly.entity_id
_entity_poly.type
_entity_poly.pdbx_seq_one_letter_code
_entity_poly.pdbx_strand_id
1 'polypeptide(L)'
;MPPYSNLPLGPEGTIYEKEKGFDDSLKIEIDPKKTKFIKELKKPEASSIFHVYYDGKPCVLKVFHINKDPGYADDGVRDLNRARCEIRAYCRLKHHGVCDRGFVPQFYGYALSLDPTAFAPHLNVFQHDAHLPYAILIEYLPNPLEMNLLTAKNEWLRQSPAFSRFIQL
;
A
#
# COMPACT_ATOMS: atom_id res chain seq x y z
N MET A 1 -5.60 -1.46 28.60
CA MET A 1 -5.41 -1.32 27.14
C MET A 1 -4.39 -2.36 26.73
N PRO A 2 -4.73 -3.29 25.83
CA PRO A 2 -3.75 -4.25 25.34
C PRO A 2 -2.67 -3.50 24.54
N PRO A 3 -1.41 -3.95 24.56
CA PRO A 3 -0.33 -3.30 23.83
C PRO A 3 -0.67 -3.30 22.34
N TYR A 4 -0.50 -2.15 21.69
CA TYR A 4 -0.64 -1.98 20.24
C TYR A 4 0.24 -3.02 19.53
N SER A 5 -0.36 -4.10 19.05
CA SER A 5 0.38 -5.13 18.33
C SER A 5 0.57 -4.66 16.88
N ASN A 6 1.74 -4.10 16.60
CA ASN A 6 2.26 -3.90 15.24
C ASN A 6 2.57 -5.25 14.53
N LEU A 7 2.22 -6.37 15.15
CA LEU A 7 2.31 -7.69 14.55
C LEU A 7 1.25 -7.83 13.45
N PRO A 8 1.57 -8.56 12.36
CA PRO A 8 0.63 -8.80 11.27
C PRO A 8 -0.50 -9.77 11.69
N LEU A 9 -0.42 -10.35 12.88
CA LEU A 9 -1.44 -11.18 13.52
C LEU A 9 -2.54 -10.30 14.15
N GLY A 10 -3.78 -10.77 14.03
CA GLY A 10 -4.90 -10.18 14.74
C GLY A 10 -4.85 -10.46 16.25
N PRO A 11 -5.48 -9.63 17.08
CA PRO A 11 -5.82 -9.98 18.45
C PRO A 11 -6.63 -11.29 18.51
N GLU A 12 -6.59 -11.97 19.65
CA GLU A 12 -7.42 -13.14 19.93
C GLU A 12 -8.92 -12.79 19.79
N GLY A 13 -9.71 -13.71 19.22
CA GLY A 13 -11.13 -13.52 18.93
C GLY A 13 -11.43 -12.78 17.62
N THR A 14 -10.41 -12.34 16.87
CA THR A 14 -10.59 -11.68 15.58
C THR A 14 -10.53 -12.64 14.40
N ILE A 15 -11.12 -12.26 13.27
CA ILE A 15 -10.97 -13.04 12.02
C ILE A 15 -9.51 -13.09 11.53
N TYR A 16 -8.65 -12.21 12.06
CA TYR A 16 -7.23 -12.12 11.74
C TYR A 16 -6.34 -12.92 12.70
N GLU A 17 -6.89 -13.47 13.79
CA GLU A 17 -6.15 -14.27 14.79
C GLU A 17 -5.43 -15.46 14.14
N LYS A 18 -6.12 -16.13 13.21
CA LYS A 18 -5.63 -17.35 12.55
C LYS A 18 -4.88 -17.06 11.24
N GLU A 19 -4.76 -15.79 10.84
CA GLU A 19 -3.98 -15.44 9.66
C GLU A 19 -2.49 -15.60 9.97
N LYS A 20 -1.69 -16.12 9.02
CA LYS A 20 -0.24 -16.24 9.20
C LYS A 20 0.50 -14.89 9.10
N GLY A 21 -0.23 -13.78 9.10
CA GLY A 21 0.28 -12.45 8.81
C GLY A 21 0.28 -12.15 7.30
N PHE A 22 1.15 -11.23 6.88
CA PHE A 22 1.34 -10.92 5.47
C PHE A 22 2.10 -12.04 4.75
N ASP A 23 1.94 -12.11 3.44
CA ASP A 23 2.67 -13.06 2.61
C ASP A 23 4.15 -12.64 2.51
N ASP A 24 5.01 -13.24 3.33
CA ASP A 24 6.43 -12.93 3.39
C ASP A 24 7.16 -13.13 2.05
N SER A 25 6.60 -13.91 1.11
CA SER A 25 7.16 -14.04 -0.24
C SER A 25 7.04 -12.75 -1.07
N LEU A 26 6.14 -11.85 -0.69
CA LEU A 26 5.91 -10.55 -1.32
C LEU A 26 6.58 -9.40 -0.54
N LYS A 27 7.30 -9.71 0.54
CA LYS A 27 8.08 -8.73 1.29
C LYS A 27 9.36 -8.39 0.53
N ILE A 28 9.65 -7.11 0.36
CA ILE A 28 10.81 -6.61 -0.37
C ILE A 28 11.61 -5.62 0.48
N GLU A 29 12.88 -5.46 0.13
CA GLU A 29 13.71 -4.35 0.57
C GLU A 29 13.78 -3.31 -0.55
N ILE A 30 13.33 -2.09 -0.25
CA ILE A 30 13.37 -0.99 -1.21
C ILE A 30 14.73 -0.31 -1.04
N ASP A 31 15.63 -0.56 -1.99
CA ASP A 31 16.97 0.04 -2.00
C ASP A 31 16.92 1.50 -2.48
N PRO A 32 17.38 2.48 -1.68
CA PRO A 32 17.51 3.88 -2.09
C PRO A 32 18.32 4.06 -3.38
N LYS A 33 19.38 3.27 -3.59
CA LYS A 33 20.26 3.38 -4.78
C LYS A 33 19.55 2.99 -6.06
N LYS A 34 18.57 2.08 -5.96
CA LYS A 34 17.73 1.66 -7.08
C LYS A 34 16.54 2.59 -7.30
N THR A 35 16.27 3.50 -6.37
CA THR A 35 15.08 4.34 -6.36
C THR A 35 15.41 5.75 -6.82
N LYS A 36 14.71 6.24 -7.84
CA LYS A 36 14.79 7.62 -8.32
C LYS A 36 13.41 8.25 -8.30
N PHE A 37 13.21 9.26 -7.45
CA PHE A 37 11.93 9.98 -7.39
C PHE A 37 11.76 10.91 -8.59
N ILE A 38 10.55 10.91 -9.16
CA ILE A 38 10.20 11.73 -10.32
C ILE A 38 9.21 12.83 -9.93
N LYS A 39 8.12 12.46 -9.25
CA LYS A 39 7.14 13.42 -8.73
C LYS A 39 6.32 12.83 -7.59
N GLU A 40 5.90 13.68 -6.66
CA GLU A 40 4.85 13.35 -5.70
C GLU A 40 3.48 13.49 -6.39
N LEU A 41 2.66 12.45 -6.31
CA LEU A 41 1.34 12.36 -6.91
C LEU A 41 0.24 12.85 -5.96
N LYS A 42 0.43 12.68 -4.64
CA LYS A 42 -0.56 13.00 -3.62
C LYS A 42 0.12 13.51 -2.36
N LYS A 43 -0.44 14.58 -1.79
CA LYS A 43 0.04 15.22 -0.56
C LYS A 43 -0.22 14.35 0.68
N PRO A 44 0.64 14.43 1.71
CA PRO A 44 0.57 13.61 2.91
C PRO A 44 -0.60 14.02 3.82
N GLU A 45 -1.60 13.15 3.94
CA GLU A 45 -2.57 13.20 5.05
C GLU A 45 -2.48 11.91 5.89
N ALA A 46 -2.58 10.76 5.21
CA ALA A 46 -2.34 9.43 5.78
C ALA A 46 -1.22 8.66 5.06
N SER A 47 -0.92 9.02 3.81
CA SER A 47 0.13 8.42 2.98
C SER A 47 0.58 9.41 1.92
N SER A 48 1.85 9.36 1.54
CA SER A 48 2.36 10.01 0.33
C SER A 48 2.51 8.99 -0.80
N ILE A 49 2.19 9.44 -2.03
CA ILE A 49 2.30 8.62 -3.24
C ILE A 49 3.30 9.26 -4.17
N PHE A 50 4.29 8.49 -4.61
CA PHE A 50 5.36 8.97 -5.48
C PHE A 50 5.41 8.16 -6.76
N HIS A 51 5.58 8.86 -7.89
CA HIS A 51 6.08 8.25 -9.10
C HIS A 51 7.60 8.15 -9.00
N VAL A 52 8.12 6.93 -9.12
CA VAL A 52 9.55 6.62 -9.02
C VAL A 52 10.00 5.75 -10.18
N TYR A 53 11.28 5.81 -10.52
CA TYR A 53 11.93 4.69 -11.19
C TYR A 53 12.58 3.80 -10.14
N TYR A 54 12.20 2.53 -10.12
CA TYR A 54 12.86 1.51 -9.31
C TYR A 54 13.54 0.51 -10.23
N ASP A 55 14.87 0.41 -10.13
CA ASP A 55 15.69 -0.47 -10.97
C ASP A 55 15.44 -0.30 -12.49
N GLY A 56 15.32 0.97 -12.92
CA GLY A 56 15.06 1.33 -14.32
C GLY A 56 13.61 1.16 -14.78
N LYS A 57 12.69 0.68 -13.93
CA LYS A 57 11.26 0.53 -14.23
C LYS A 57 10.41 1.61 -13.57
N PRO A 58 9.44 2.24 -14.28
CA PRO A 58 8.52 3.18 -13.66
C PRO A 58 7.54 2.46 -12.73
N CYS A 59 7.47 2.94 -11.49
CA CYS A 59 6.66 2.38 -10.41
C CYS A 59 5.97 3.49 -9.61
N VAL A 60 4.93 3.11 -8.87
CA VAL A 60 4.40 3.92 -7.77
C VAL A 60 4.97 3.38 -6.47
N LEU A 61 5.61 4.27 -5.71
CA LEU A 61 5.98 4.05 -4.32
C LEU A 61 4.95 4.76 -3.45
N LYS A 62 4.15 4.01 -2.70
CA LYS A 62 3.20 4.58 -1.73
C LYS A 62 3.70 4.30 -0.33
N VAL A 63 3.83 5.34 0.48
CA VAL A 63 4.44 5.34 1.81
C VAL A 63 3.43 5.80 2.84
N PHE A 64 3.23 5.03 3.91
CA PHE A 64 2.16 5.21 4.88
C PHE A 64 2.69 5.71 6.23
N HIS A 65 1.99 6.66 6.84
CA HIS A 65 2.21 7.00 8.24
C HIS A 65 1.57 5.92 9.12
N ILE A 66 2.32 5.38 10.11
CA ILE A 66 1.82 4.28 10.97
C ILE A 66 1.24 4.79 12.29
N ASN A 67 1.48 6.04 12.65
CA ASN A 67 1.28 6.53 14.02
C ASN A 67 -0.17 6.95 14.34
N LYS A 68 -1.10 6.83 13.40
CA LYS A 68 -2.45 7.42 13.51
C LYS A 68 -3.57 6.43 13.27
N ASP A 69 -3.24 5.19 12.90
CA ASP A 69 -4.25 4.21 12.57
C ASP A 69 -4.79 3.53 13.84
N PRO A 70 -6.12 3.40 14.02
CA PRO A 70 -6.72 2.84 15.24
C PRO A 70 -6.39 1.36 15.49
N GLY A 71 -5.68 0.70 14.58
CA GLY A 71 -5.41 -0.73 14.66
C GLY A 71 -6.64 -1.55 14.30
N TYR A 72 -7.06 -2.47 15.15
CA TYR A 72 -8.27 -3.27 14.93
C TYR A 72 -9.47 -2.62 15.63
N ALA A 73 -10.65 -2.66 15.00
CA ALA A 73 -11.88 -2.20 15.62
C ALA A 73 -12.24 -3.09 16.82
N ASP A 74 -12.96 -2.52 17.79
CA ASP A 74 -13.39 -3.21 19.01
C ASP A 74 -14.29 -4.43 18.74
N ASP A 75 -14.91 -4.49 17.55
CA ASP A 75 -15.71 -5.63 17.09
C ASP A 75 -14.86 -6.85 16.70
N GLY A 76 -13.54 -6.70 16.57
CA GLY A 76 -12.63 -7.76 16.15
C GLY A 76 -12.78 -8.22 14.69
N VAL A 77 -13.62 -7.55 13.90
CA VAL A 77 -13.91 -7.91 12.50
C VAL A 77 -13.12 -7.03 11.54
N ARG A 78 -12.89 -5.76 11.88
CA ARG A 78 -12.29 -4.78 10.97
C ARG A 78 -10.87 -4.41 11.37
N ASP A 79 -9.96 -4.46 10.39
CA ASP A 79 -8.68 -3.78 10.48
C ASP A 79 -8.86 -2.33 9.98
N LEU A 80 -8.58 -1.37 10.86
CA LEU A 80 -8.66 0.07 10.60
C LEU A 80 -7.30 0.66 10.23
N ASN A 81 -6.23 -0.16 10.20
CA ASN A 81 -4.94 0.28 9.71
C ASN A 81 -4.89 0.25 8.19
N ARG A 82 -4.73 1.43 7.60
CA ARG A 82 -4.81 1.62 6.16
C ARG A 82 -3.68 0.87 5.44
N ALA A 83 -2.46 0.95 5.97
CA ALA A 83 -1.31 0.26 5.39
C ALA A 83 -1.51 -1.27 5.41
N ARG A 84 -1.94 -1.84 6.55
CA ARG A 84 -2.20 -3.28 6.67
C ARG A 84 -3.30 -3.75 5.74
N CYS A 85 -4.41 -3.02 5.68
CA CYS A 85 -5.51 -3.34 4.78
C CYS A 85 -5.08 -3.36 3.31
N GLU A 86 -4.30 -2.35 2.89
CA GLU A 86 -3.87 -2.24 1.51
C GLU A 86 -2.82 -3.31 1.14
N ILE A 87 -1.87 -3.59 2.03
CA ILE A 87 -0.89 -4.68 1.85
C ILE A 87 -1.62 -6.03 1.76
N ARG A 88 -2.57 -6.33 2.66
CA ARG A 88 -3.37 -7.56 2.61
C ARG A 88 -4.16 -7.68 1.32
N ALA A 89 -4.77 -6.59 0.86
CA ALA A 89 -5.53 -6.57 -0.38
C ALA A 89 -4.63 -6.96 -1.57
N TYR A 90 -3.47 -6.31 -1.71
CA TYR A 90 -2.54 -6.63 -2.79
C TYR A 90 -1.94 -8.04 -2.70
N CYS A 91 -1.63 -8.53 -1.50
CA CYS A 91 -1.17 -9.91 -1.33
C CYS A 91 -2.24 -10.91 -1.83
N ARG A 92 -3.51 -10.70 -1.46
CA ARG A 92 -4.62 -11.55 -1.92
C ARG A 92 -4.84 -11.44 -3.43
N LEU A 93 -4.80 -10.23 -3.99
CA LEU A 93 -4.95 -10.00 -5.43
C LEU A 93 -3.84 -10.68 -6.23
N LYS A 94 -2.59 -10.62 -5.75
CA LYS A 94 -1.44 -11.28 -6.38
C LYS A 94 -1.58 -12.80 -6.29
N HIS A 95 -1.90 -13.33 -5.12
CA HIS A 95 -2.10 -14.76 -4.89
C HIS A 95 -3.19 -15.37 -5.79
N HIS A 96 -4.29 -14.63 -6.04
CA HIS A 96 -5.38 -15.08 -6.92
C HIS A 96 -5.17 -14.73 -8.41
N GLY A 97 -3.98 -14.29 -8.80
CA GLY A 97 -3.62 -13.96 -10.18
C GLY A 97 -4.40 -12.76 -10.75
N VAL A 98 -5.00 -11.93 -9.91
CA VAL A 98 -5.78 -10.76 -10.36
C VAL A 98 -4.85 -9.71 -10.97
N CYS A 99 -3.67 -9.51 -10.37
CA CYS A 99 -2.62 -8.66 -10.93
C CYS A 99 -2.20 -9.14 -12.33
N ASP A 100 -1.94 -10.44 -12.51
CA ASP A 100 -1.42 -10.98 -13.77
C ASP A 100 -2.44 -10.91 -14.91
N ARG A 101 -3.74 -10.88 -14.58
CA ARG A 101 -4.83 -10.63 -15.54
C ARG A 101 -4.96 -9.17 -15.97
N GLY A 102 -4.20 -8.25 -15.37
CA GLY A 102 -4.20 -6.83 -15.72
C GLY A 102 -5.40 -6.05 -15.20
N PHE A 103 -6.23 -6.63 -14.33
CA PHE A 103 -7.38 -5.93 -13.75
C PHE A 103 -6.98 -4.88 -12.71
N VAL A 104 -5.80 -5.03 -12.11
CA VAL A 104 -5.22 -4.10 -11.14
C VAL A 104 -3.74 -3.91 -11.48
N PRO A 105 -3.08 -2.85 -11.01
CA PRO A 105 -1.64 -2.67 -11.22
C PRO A 105 -0.84 -3.90 -10.75
N GLN A 106 0.28 -4.20 -11.41
CA GLN A 106 1.20 -5.22 -10.88
C GLN A 106 1.67 -4.84 -9.47
N PHE A 107 1.58 -5.79 -8.55
CA PHE A 107 2.15 -5.67 -7.21
C PHE A 107 3.56 -6.26 -7.19
N TYR A 108 4.56 -5.42 -6.89
CA TYR A 108 5.96 -5.86 -6.81
C TYR A 108 6.38 -6.23 -5.40
N GLY A 109 5.67 -5.71 -4.39
CA GLY A 109 5.86 -6.12 -3.00
C GLY A 109 5.62 -4.99 -2.00
N TYR A 110 5.85 -5.31 -0.73
CA TYR A 110 5.71 -4.39 0.39
C TYR A 110 6.96 -4.36 1.28
N ALA A 111 7.16 -3.24 1.97
CA ALA A 111 8.16 -3.07 3.01
C ALA A 111 7.48 -2.61 4.31
N LEU A 112 7.82 -3.25 5.43
CA LEU A 112 7.29 -2.90 6.76
C LEU A 112 8.21 -1.97 7.55
N SER A 113 9.31 -1.53 6.94
CA SER A 113 10.28 -0.66 7.57
C SER A 113 11.07 -0.01 6.45
N LEU A 114 10.85 1.29 6.26
CA LEU A 114 11.58 2.10 5.30
C LEU A 114 12.26 3.23 6.07
N ASP A 115 13.60 3.34 5.99
CA ASP A 115 14.33 4.43 6.64
C ASP A 115 14.12 5.74 5.86
N PRO A 116 13.37 6.73 6.38
CA PRO A 116 13.07 7.94 5.63
C PRO A 116 14.32 8.81 5.36
N THR A 117 15.37 8.67 6.18
CA THR A 117 16.60 9.45 6.01
C THR A 117 17.38 9.03 4.78
N ALA A 118 17.33 7.74 4.44
CA ALA A 118 17.97 7.19 3.25
C ALA A 118 17.32 7.65 1.93
N PHE A 119 16.09 8.17 1.98
CA PHE A 119 15.35 8.69 0.82
C PHE A 119 15.15 10.21 0.89
N ALA A 120 15.98 10.91 1.65
CA ALA A 120 15.95 12.37 1.70
C ALA A 120 16.18 12.99 0.30
N PRO A 121 15.50 14.11 -0.02
CA PRO A 121 14.55 14.85 0.82
C PRO A 121 13.10 14.35 0.74
N HIS A 122 12.80 13.37 -0.12
CA HIS A 122 11.43 13.04 -0.51
C HIS A 122 10.59 12.44 0.63
N LEU A 123 11.21 11.75 1.57
CA LEU A 123 10.53 11.14 2.72
C LEU A 123 10.71 11.91 4.04
N ASN A 124 11.14 13.18 4.00
CA ASN A 124 11.37 13.96 5.21
C ASN A 124 10.12 14.08 6.10
N VAL A 125 8.92 14.07 5.52
CA VAL A 125 7.65 14.13 6.27
C VAL A 125 7.45 12.94 7.22
N PHE A 126 8.12 11.81 6.97
CA PHE A 126 8.05 10.61 7.80
C PHE A 126 9.14 10.56 8.88
N GLN A 127 10.12 11.47 8.90
CA GLN A 127 11.24 11.41 9.86
C GLN A 127 10.81 11.69 11.30
N HIS A 128 9.69 12.39 11.48
CA HIS A 128 9.15 12.71 12.81
C HIS A 128 8.09 11.71 13.27
N ASP A 129 7.91 10.63 12.52
CA ASP A 129 6.98 9.58 12.87
C ASP A 129 7.51 8.73 14.04
N ALA A 130 6.60 8.28 14.91
CA ALA A 130 6.94 7.38 16.02
C ALA A 130 7.39 5.99 15.55
N HIS A 131 6.96 5.60 14.34
CA HIS A 131 7.29 4.32 13.72
C HIS A 131 7.77 4.53 12.29
N LEU A 132 8.66 3.64 11.83
CA LEU A 132 9.10 3.66 10.45
C LEU A 132 7.91 3.39 9.52
N PRO A 133 7.79 4.14 8.41
CA PRO A 133 6.67 3.99 7.51
C PRO A 133 6.68 2.64 6.82
N TYR A 134 5.48 2.16 6.51
CA TYR A 134 5.31 1.03 5.59
C TYR A 134 5.25 1.56 4.17
N ALA A 135 5.60 0.71 3.21
CA ALA A 135 5.51 1.06 1.81
C ALA A 135 5.04 -0.10 0.95
N ILE A 136 4.41 0.23 -0.17
CA ILE A 136 4.16 -0.72 -1.26
C ILE A 136 4.77 -0.18 -2.56
N LEU A 137 5.26 -1.10 -3.38
CA LEU A 137 5.74 -0.83 -4.73
C LEU A 137 4.82 -1.49 -5.74
N ILE A 138 4.19 -0.69 -6.60
CA ILE A 138 3.26 -1.15 -7.63
C ILE A 138 3.63 -0.58 -9.00
N GLU A 139 3.08 -1.17 -10.05
CA GLU A 139 3.17 -0.65 -11.41
C GLU A 139 2.71 0.80 -11.48
N TYR A 140 3.43 1.62 -12.24
CA TYR A 140 2.99 2.95 -12.62
C TYR A 140 2.12 2.86 -13.88
N LEU A 141 0.95 3.50 -13.84
CA LEU A 141 0.02 3.59 -14.96
C LEU A 141 -0.13 5.06 -15.32
N PRO A 142 0.15 5.44 -16.57
CA PRO A 142 -0.04 6.83 -16.99
C PRO A 142 -1.53 7.17 -16.99
N ASN A 143 -1.87 8.34 -16.44
CA ASN A 143 -3.24 8.88 -16.34
C ASN A 143 -4.22 7.96 -15.58
N PRO A 144 -3.98 7.71 -14.28
CA PRO A 144 -4.94 6.98 -13.46
C PRO A 144 -6.25 7.77 -13.36
N LEU A 145 -7.38 7.07 -13.51
CA LEU A 145 -8.70 7.65 -13.28
C LEU A 145 -9.00 7.54 -11.80
N GLU A 146 -9.38 8.64 -11.16
CA GLU A 146 -9.80 8.62 -9.75
C GLU A 146 -11.15 7.90 -9.63
N MET A 147 -11.22 6.85 -8.80
CA MET A 147 -12.46 6.13 -8.57
C MET A 147 -13.25 6.81 -7.46
N ASN A 148 -14.37 7.42 -7.82
CA ASN A 148 -15.45 7.73 -6.88
C ASN A 148 -16.66 6.82 -7.17
N LEU A 149 -17.63 6.78 -6.25
CA LEU A 149 -18.84 5.95 -6.37
C LEU A 149 -19.60 6.17 -7.70
N LEU A 150 -19.54 7.38 -8.26
CA LEU A 150 -20.19 7.73 -9.52
C LEU A 150 -19.42 7.18 -10.74
N THR A 151 -18.10 7.29 -10.72
CA THR A 151 -17.21 6.75 -11.78
C THR A 151 -17.27 5.22 -11.80
N ALA A 152 -17.27 4.57 -10.63
CA ALA A 152 -17.37 3.12 -10.50
C ALA A 152 -18.65 2.59 -11.16
N LYS A 153 -19.82 3.15 -10.79
CA LYS A 153 -21.12 2.70 -11.31
C LYS A 153 -21.17 2.73 -12.85
N ASN A 154 -20.55 3.73 -13.47
CA ASN A 154 -20.55 3.90 -14.92
C ASN A 154 -19.57 2.97 -15.65
N GLU A 155 -18.43 2.65 -15.03
CA GLU A 155 -17.40 1.76 -15.60
C GLU A 155 -17.76 0.28 -15.44
N TRP A 156 -18.32 -0.14 -14.29
CA TRP A 156 -18.79 -1.52 -14.08
C TRP A 156 -19.84 -1.95 -15.12
N LEU A 157 -20.66 -1.02 -15.60
CA LEU A 157 -21.66 -1.27 -16.65
C LEU A 157 -21.05 -1.48 -18.05
N ARG A 158 -19.78 -1.13 -18.27
CA ARG A 158 -19.15 -1.10 -19.60
C ARG A 158 -18.17 -2.24 -19.90
N GLN A 159 -17.95 -3.18 -18.98
CA GLN A 159 -17.03 -4.33 -19.17
C GLN A 159 -15.68 -3.94 -19.83
N SER A 160 -15.07 -2.83 -19.41
CA SER A 160 -13.87 -2.27 -20.03
C SER A 160 -12.59 -2.64 -19.24
N PRO A 161 -11.39 -2.71 -19.86
CA PRO A 161 -10.10 -2.95 -19.18
C PRO A 161 -9.69 -1.85 -18.17
N ALA A 162 -10.55 -0.86 -17.93
CA ALA A 162 -10.29 0.32 -17.13
C ALA A 162 -10.03 0.01 -15.65
N PHE A 163 -10.39 -1.18 -15.14
CA PHE A 163 -10.23 -1.53 -13.72
C PHE A 163 -8.80 -1.33 -13.20
N SER A 164 -7.81 -1.52 -14.09
CA SER A 164 -6.38 -1.36 -13.79
C SER A 164 -6.01 0.05 -13.36
N ARG A 165 -6.67 1.08 -13.88
CA ARG A 165 -6.30 2.49 -13.70
C ARG A 165 -6.68 3.08 -12.34
N PHE A 166 -7.35 2.33 -11.47
CA PHE A 166 -8.06 2.91 -10.33
C PHE A 166 -7.35 2.83 -8.96
N ILE A 167 -6.35 1.95 -8.77
CA ILE A 167 -5.76 1.68 -7.43
C ILE A 167 -4.55 2.60 -7.10
N GLN A 168 -4.31 3.67 -7.86
CA GLN A 168 -3.12 4.52 -7.69
C GLN A 168 -3.31 5.79 -6.84
N LEU A 169 -4.51 6.05 -6.29
CA LEU A 169 -4.85 7.27 -5.54
C LEU A 169 -5.40 7.00 -4.13
#